data_AF-A0A2K3QRD2-F1
#
_entry.id   AF-A0A2K3QRD2-F1
#
_cell.length_a   1.000
_cell.length_b   1.000
_cell.length_c   1.000
_cell.angle_alpha   90.00
_cell.angle_beta   90.00
_cell.angle_gamma   90.00
#
_symmetry.space_group_name_H-M   'P 1'
#
loop_
_entity.id
_entity.type
_entity.pdbx_description
1 polymer ?
#
loop_
_entity_poly.entity_id
_entity_poly.type
_entity_poly.pdbx_seq_one_letter_code
_entity_poly.pdbx_strand_id
1 'polypeptide(L)'
;MGVWDRARLFRYMNPLIMPSVEVLAAAGSIQPECLVESLKEQWTNSFPLAGLRPRPDYSVGFHIAAFSGHQVDKLRPFIARLDAPDHSFFMGTCDIYFPFLSCHVVRSGDAVDVADHHTGHSMALAVRGVVELFRLFKQEAQVSRQILAFSVIHNCIVVQIYAHYAVVQGKTTMYFRHVIRSFDLAASGDKNRWTVYSFMRNIYDIWMPMHLQRIRSAVDQLRSPCAVMTW
;
A
#
# COMPACT_ATOMS: atom_id res chain seq x y z
N MET A 1 18.46 28.29 -7.84
CA MET A 1 17.12 27.88 -7.39
C MET A 1 17.23 27.42 -5.95
N GLY A 2 16.38 27.92 -5.04
CA GLY A 2 16.39 27.46 -3.64
C GLY A 2 16.06 25.97 -3.56
N VAL A 3 16.77 25.23 -2.71
CA VAL A 3 16.49 23.80 -2.46
C VAL A 3 15.10 23.69 -1.84
N TRP A 4 14.20 22.94 -2.49
CA TRP A 4 12.87 22.72 -1.92
C TRP A 4 12.97 21.74 -0.75
N ASP A 5 12.35 22.11 0.37
CA ASP A 5 12.19 21.20 1.50
C ASP A 5 11.16 20.08 1.19
N ARG A 6 11.14 19.04 2.03
CA ARG A 6 10.23 17.89 1.86
C ARG A 6 8.76 18.31 1.89
N ALA A 7 8.38 19.35 2.64
CA ALA A 7 6.99 19.77 2.73
C ALA A 7 6.51 20.46 1.44
N ARG A 8 7.37 21.28 0.80
CA ARG A 8 7.11 21.89 -0.50
C ARG A 8 7.07 20.85 -1.61
N LEU A 9 8.02 19.91 -1.63
CA LEU A 9 8.02 18.79 -2.57
C LEU A 9 6.73 17.97 -2.43
N PHE A 10 6.36 17.63 -1.19
CA PHE A 10 5.12 16.93 -0.93
C PHE A 10 3.89 17.72 -1.40
N ARG A 11 3.79 19.00 -1.08
CA ARG A 11 2.62 19.81 -1.42
C ARG A 11 2.46 20.03 -2.93
N TYR A 12 3.54 20.31 -3.64
CA TYR A 12 3.46 20.78 -5.03
C TYR A 12 3.82 19.74 -6.08
N MET A 13 4.70 18.78 -5.75
CA MET A 13 5.11 17.75 -6.70
C MET A 13 4.37 16.43 -6.48
N ASN A 14 4.07 16.06 -5.22
CA ASN A 14 3.42 14.78 -4.95
C ASN A 14 2.12 14.61 -5.74
N PRO A 15 1.19 15.59 -5.82
CA PRO A 15 -0.05 15.38 -6.59
C PRO A 15 0.15 15.11 -8.08
N LEU A 16 1.29 15.53 -8.66
CA LEU A 16 1.65 15.30 -10.06
C LEU A 16 2.27 13.91 -10.30
N ILE A 17 2.75 13.26 -9.23
CA ILE A 17 3.41 11.96 -9.26
C ILE A 17 2.45 10.90 -8.72
N MET A 18 1.91 11.16 -7.53
CA MET A 18 0.99 10.37 -6.73
C MET A 18 -0.34 11.13 -6.64
N PRO A 19 -1.24 11.01 -7.63
CA PRO A 19 -2.53 11.65 -7.55
C PRO A 19 -3.32 11.15 -6.34
N SER A 20 -3.93 12.09 -5.62
CA SER A 20 -4.79 11.82 -4.46
C SER A 20 -6.02 11.04 -4.89
N VAL A 21 -6.27 9.90 -4.27
CA VAL A 21 -7.45 9.07 -4.55
C VAL A 21 -8.71 9.80 -4.12
N GLU A 22 -8.67 10.58 -3.04
CA GLU A 22 -9.83 11.36 -2.57
C GLU A 22 -10.18 12.49 -3.53
N VAL A 23 -9.19 13.21 -4.06
CA VAL A 23 -9.43 14.25 -5.08
C VAL A 23 -9.94 13.62 -6.37
N LEU A 24 -9.37 12.48 -6.80
CA LEU A 24 -9.84 11.76 -7.98
C LEU A 24 -11.27 11.24 -7.81
N ALA A 25 -11.61 10.77 -6.61
CA ALA A 25 -12.94 10.31 -6.23
C ALA A 25 -13.96 11.45 -6.26
N ALA A 26 -13.63 12.59 -5.66
CA ALA A 26 -14.46 13.80 -5.69
C ALA A 26 -14.67 14.32 -7.13
N ALA A 27 -13.68 14.13 -8.00
CA ALA A 27 -13.78 14.44 -9.42
C ALA A 27 -14.52 13.38 -10.26
N GLY A 28 -15.05 12.31 -9.64
CA GLY A 28 -15.75 11.21 -10.33
C GLY A 28 -14.84 10.35 -11.23
N SER A 29 -13.53 10.44 -11.06
CA SER A 29 -12.53 9.79 -11.93
C SER A 29 -12.09 8.42 -11.45
N ILE A 30 -12.42 8.04 -10.21
CA ILE A 30 -12.28 6.69 -9.64
C ILE A 30 -13.49 6.42 -8.74
N GLN A 31 -13.73 5.15 -8.40
CA GLN A 31 -14.82 4.81 -7.46
C GLN A 31 -14.52 5.35 -6.06
N PRO A 32 -15.40 6.18 -5.48
CA PRO A 32 -15.08 6.98 -4.31
C PRO A 32 -15.04 6.20 -3.00
N GLU A 33 -15.76 5.09 -2.87
CA GLU A 33 -15.90 4.44 -1.55
C GLU A 33 -14.84 3.35 -1.24
N CYS A 34 -14.05 2.91 -2.23
CA CYS A 34 -13.21 1.72 -2.06
C CYS A 34 -11.77 2.01 -1.60
N LEU A 35 -11.26 3.22 -1.80
CA LEU A 35 -9.89 3.60 -1.46
C LEU A 35 -9.88 4.70 -0.40
N VAL A 36 -8.83 4.68 0.42
CA VAL A 36 -8.52 5.76 1.36
C VAL A 36 -7.02 6.02 1.31
N GLU A 37 -6.64 7.29 1.43
CA GLU A 37 -5.25 7.69 1.55
C GLU A 37 -4.92 8.20 2.95
N SER A 38 -3.63 8.15 3.30
CA SER A 38 -3.13 8.84 4.47
C SER A 38 -1.86 9.63 4.15
N LEU A 39 -1.68 10.74 4.86
CA LEU A 39 -0.57 11.67 4.69
C LEU A 39 0.27 11.67 5.98
N LYS A 40 1.52 11.20 5.90
CA LYS A 40 2.47 11.15 7.02
C LYS A 40 1.94 10.43 8.27
N GLU A 41 1.00 9.50 8.10
CA GLU A 41 0.41 8.76 9.20
C GLU A 41 1.23 7.51 9.53
N GLN A 42 1.46 7.27 10.82
CA GLN A 42 2.13 6.05 11.25
C GLN A 42 1.15 4.89 11.16
N TRP A 43 1.61 3.75 10.65
CA TRP A 43 0.78 2.55 10.55
C TRP A 43 0.62 1.85 11.90
N THR A 44 -0.11 2.50 12.83
CA THR A 44 -0.30 2.07 14.21
C THR A 44 -1.00 0.74 14.36
N ASN A 45 -1.87 0.37 13.42
CA ASN A 45 -2.62 -0.87 13.50
C ASN A 45 -1.85 -2.05 12.89
N SER A 46 -0.71 -1.80 12.24
CA SER A 46 0.12 -2.86 11.68
C SER A 46 0.95 -3.58 12.75
N PHE A 47 1.05 -4.91 12.64
CA PHE A 47 2.14 -5.63 13.30
C PHE A 47 3.47 -5.18 12.70
N PRO A 48 4.47 -4.73 13.47
CA PRO A 48 5.78 -4.39 12.88
C PRO A 48 6.50 -5.65 12.38
N LEU A 49 7.38 -5.50 11.38
CA LEU A 49 8.29 -6.58 10.97
C LEU A 49 9.53 -6.61 11.88
N ALA A 50 10.07 -5.42 12.18
CA ALA A 50 11.17 -5.16 13.09
C ALA A 50 11.16 -3.65 13.40
N GLY A 51 11.57 -3.26 14.61
CA GLY A 51 11.72 -1.85 14.98
C GLY A 51 10.41 -1.05 15.00
N LEU A 52 10.48 0.20 14.53
CA LEU A 52 9.35 1.14 14.54
C LEU A 52 8.39 0.88 13.39
N ARG A 53 7.09 1.09 13.64
CA ARG A 53 6.05 1.04 12.61
C ARG A 53 6.30 2.10 11.53
N PRO A 54 6.06 1.77 10.25
CA PRO A 54 6.31 2.68 9.14
C PRO A 54 5.44 3.93 9.24
N ARG A 55 5.95 5.02 8.69
CA ARG A 55 5.22 6.28 8.52
C ARG A 55 5.48 6.82 7.10
N PRO A 56 4.80 6.28 6.08
CA PRO A 56 4.92 6.79 4.71
C PRO A 56 4.54 8.26 4.62
N ASP A 57 5.13 9.02 3.69
CA ASP A 57 4.68 10.40 3.48
C ASP A 57 3.28 10.44 2.85
N TYR A 58 3.00 9.45 1.99
CA TYR A 58 1.68 9.19 1.42
C TYR A 58 1.49 7.67 1.33
N SER A 59 0.29 7.16 1.64
CA SER A 59 -0.05 5.76 1.40
C SER A 59 -1.50 5.60 1.00
N VAL A 60 -1.79 4.51 0.28
CA VAL A 60 -3.15 4.12 -0.13
C VAL A 60 -3.39 2.66 0.23
N GLY A 61 -4.60 2.40 0.70
CA GLY A 61 -5.16 1.05 0.80
C GLY A 61 -6.66 1.08 0.57
N PHE A 62 -7.30 0.00 0.96
CA PHE A 62 -8.74 -0.15 0.85
C PHE A 62 -9.42 0.39 2.10
N HIS A 63 -10.50 1.12 1.89
CA HIS A 63 -11.42 1.48 2.96
C HIS A 63 -12.29 0.27 3.33
N ILE A 64 -12.85 0.22 4.55
CA ILE A 64 -13.73 -0.90 4.95
C ILE A 64 -14.95 -1.07 4.04
N ALA A 65 -15.44 0.03 3.44
CA ALA A 65 -16.53 0.01 2.46
C ALA A 65 -16.14 -0.69 1.13
N ALA A 66 -14.87 -0.99 0.91
CA ALA A 66 -14.43 -1.86 -0.17
C ALA A 66 -14.83 -3.33 0.04
N PHE A 67 -15.42 -3.71 1.17
CA PHE A 67 -15.82 -5.09 1.47
C PHE A 67 -17.33 -5.17 1.69
N SER A 68 -17.95 -6.28 1.27
CA SER A 68 -19.35 -6.54 1.61
C SER A 68 -19.51 -6.77 3.11
N GLY A 69 -20.73 -6.60 3.65
CA GLY A 69 -20.98 -6.87 5.08
C GLY A 69 -20.52 -8.27 5.51
N HIS A 70 -20.76 -9.28 4.67
CA HIS A 70 -20.30 -10.66 4.89
C HIS A 70 -18.77 -10.78 4.92
N GLN A 71 -18.07 -10.08 4.03
CA GLN A 71 -16.60 -10.04 4.01
C GLN A 71 -16.05 -9.32 5.24
N VAL A 72 -16.69 -8.23 5.67
CA VAL A 72 -16.34 -7.53 6.92
C VAL A 72 -16.50 -8.45 8.12
N ASP A 73 -17.59 -9.21 8.22
CA ASP A 73 -17.80 -10.16 9.32
C ASP A 73 -16.74 -11.27 9.35
N LYS A 74 -16.29 -11.74 8.18
CA LYS A 74 -15.18 -12.70 8.07
C LYS A 74 -13.82 -12.11 8.44
N LEU A 75 -13.60 -10.84 8.16
CA LEU A 75 -12.36 -10.13 8.52
C LEU A 75 -12.31 -9.77 10.00
N ARG A 76 -13.48 -9.58 10.64
CA ARG A 76 -13.63 -9.11 12.03
C ARG A 76 -12.71 -9.79 13.05
N PRO A 77 -12.49 -11.13 13.03
CA PRO A 77 -11.60 -11.79 13.99
C PRO A 77 -10.11 -11.45 13.83
N PHE A 78 -9.71 -10.85 12.70
CA PHE A 78 -8.31 -10.61 12.33
C PHE A 78 -7.93 -9.13 12.29
N ILE A 79 -8.90 -8.25 12.46
CA ILE A 79 -8.73 -6.79 12.41
C ILE A 79 -8.89 -6.23 13.81
N ALA A 80 -8.11 -5.20 14.11
CA ALA A 80 -8.07 -4.60 15.43
C ALA A 80 -9.46 -4.10 15.84
N ARG A 81 -9.91 -4.41 17.06
CA ARG A 81 -11.07 -3.73 17.61
C ARG A 81 -10.68 -2.31 18.01
N LEU A 82 -11.60 -1.35 17.82
CA LEU A 82 -11.41 0.06 18.19
C LEU A 82 -11.08 0.27 19.68
N ASP A 83 -11.33 -0.72 20.53
CA ASP A 83 -11.22 -0.68 22.00
C ASP A 83 -10.03 -1.46 22.58
N ALA A 84 -9.15 -2.04 21.75
CA ALA A 84 -7.96 -2.75 22.20
C ALA A 84 -6.73 -2.34 21.38
N PRO A 85 -5.50 -2.41 21.94
CA PRO A 85 -4.26 -2.15 21.20
C PRO A 85 -3.91 -3.31 20.25
N ASP A 86 -4.92 -3.85 19.59
CA ASP A 86 -4.76 -5.01 18.73
C ASP A 86 -4.06 -4.57 17.45
N HIS A 87 -2.98 -5.28 17.11
CA HIS A 87 -2.33 -5.14 15.83
C HIS A 87 -2.97 -6.13 14.84
N SER A 88 -2.89 -5.82 13.56
CA SER A 88 -3.39 -6.65 12.48
C SER A 88 -2.32 -6.82 11.41
N PHE A 89 -2.32 -7.98 10.75
CA PHE A 89 -1.56 -8.17 9.52
C PHE A 89 -2.21 -7.45 8.33
N PHE A 90 -3.49 -7.10 8.44
CA PHE A 90 -4.31 -6.62 7.34
C PHE A 90 -4.51 -5.11 7.37
N MET A 91 -3.99 -4.38 8.37
CA MET A 91 -4.25 -2.95 8.52
C MET A 91 -2.96 -2.16 8.64
N GLY A 92 -2.91 -0.99 7.99
CA GLY A 92 -1.92 0.03 8.25
C GLY A 92 -2.35 0.92 9.41
N THR A 93 -3.46 1.63 9.22
CA THR A 93 -4.10 2.54 10.19
C THR A 93 -5.50 2.00 10.53
N CYS A 94 -6.33 2.73 11.28
CA CYS A 94 -7.72 2.31 11.51
C CYS A 94 -8.57 2.28 10.23
N ASP A 95 -8.20 3.09 9.22
CA ASP A 95 -8.98 3.22 7.99
C ASP A 95 -8.37 2.47 6.80
N ILE A 96 -7.04 2.24 6.82
CA ILE A 96 -6.31 1.60 5.72
C ILE A 96 -6.26 0.07 5.92
N TYR A 97 -7.15 -0.65 5.24
CA TYR A 97 -7.13 -2.10 5.10
C TYR A 97 -6.33 -2.51 3.87
N PHE A 98 -5.52 -3.55 3.99
CA PHE A 98 -4.63 -4.08 2.96
C PHE A 98 -3.95 -2.95 2.15
N PRO A 99 -3.07 -2.15 2.78
CA PRO A 99 -2.32 -1.12 2.05
C PRO A 99 -1.59 -1.75 0.87
N PHE A 100 -1.52 -1.04 -0.25
CA PHE A 100 -0.86 -1.54 -1.46
C PHE A 100 0.03 -0.50 -2.14
N LEU A 101 0.02 0.75 -1.67
CA LEU A 101 0.82 1.81 -2.24
C LEU A 101 1.41 2.69 -1.13
N SER A 102 2.71 2.98 -1.22
CA SER A 102 3.36 3.99 -0.38
C SER A 102 4.27 4.90 -1.17
N CYS A 103 4.48 6.11 -0.66
CA CYS A 103 5.40 7.06 -1.22
C CYS A 103 6.25 7.71 -0.12
N HIS A 104 7.52 7.91 -0.43
CA HIS A 104 8.45 8.67 0.39
C HIS A 104 9.05 9.81 -0.43
N VAL A 105 8.94 11.02 0.10
CA VAL A 105 9.51 12.22 -0.50
C VAL A 105 10.85 12.47 0.15
N VAL A 106 11.93 12.45 -0.62
CA VAL A 106 13.28 12.79 -0.14
C VAL A 106 13.61 14.22 -0.50
N ARG A 107 14.45 14.87 0.31
CA ARG A 107 14.98 16.19 -0.04
C ARG A 107 15.94 16.04 -1.22
N SER A 108 16.02 17.05 -2.07
CA SER A 108 16.98 17.06 -3.18
C SER A 108 18.41 17.08 -2.65
N GLY A 109 19.23 16.12 -3.09
CA GLY A 109 20.61 15.94 -2.64
C GLY A 109 20.76 14.98 -1.45
N ASP A 110 19.67 14.52 -0.82
CA ASP A 110 19.76 13.46 0.18
C ASP A 110 19.93 12.09 -0.50
N ALA A 111 20.62 11.19 0.17
CA ALA A 111 20.75 9.81 -0.28
C ALA A 111 19.39 9.10 -0.22
N VAL A 112 19.10 8.32 -1.26
CA VAL A 112 17.81 7.63 -1.42
C VAL A 112 17.75 6.31 -0.61
N ASP A 113 18.88 5.87 -0.09
CA ASP A 113 19.04 4.64 0.69
C ASP A 113 18.18 4.61 1.97
N VAL A 114 18.06 5.73 2.70
CA VAL A 114 17.18 5.79 3.88
C VAL A 114 15.71 5.63 3.48
N ALA A 115 15.30 6.23 2.37
CA ALA A 115 13.94 6.11 1.84
C ALA A 115 13.65 4.69 1.31
N ASP A 116 14.67 4.00 0.81
CA ASP A 116 14.58 2.60 0.40
C ASP A 116 14.23 1.68 1.58
N HIS A 117 14.83 1.90 2.75
CA HIS A 117 14.49 1.13 3.95
C HIS A 117 13.06 1.40 4.41
N HIS A 118 12.62 2.66 4.41
CA HIS A 118 11.25 3.04 4.83
C HIS A 118 10.18 2.45 3.90
N THR A 119 10.37 2.60 2.59
CA THR A 119 9.42 2.06 1.60
C THR A 119 9.43 0.54 1.59
N GLY A 120 10.61 -0.08 1.64
CA GLY A 120 10.77 -1.53 1.76
C GLY A 120 10.06 -2.09 3.00
N HIS A 121 10.22 -1.45 4.17
CA HIS A 121 9.53 -1.88 5.38
C HIS A 121 8.00 -1.77 5.24
N SER A 122 7.48 -0.62 4.79
CA SER A 122 6.04 -0.44 4.59
C SER A 122 5.45 -1.47 3.62
N MET A 123 6.12 -1.74 2.51
CA MET A 123 5.60 -2.67 1.50
C MET A 123 5.80 -4.13 1.87
N ALA A 124 6.80 -4.47 2.69
CA ALA A 124 6.88 -5.79 3.29
C ALA A 124 5.65 -6.08 4.17
N LEU A 125 5.16 -5.11 4.95
CA LEU A 125 3.94 -5.26 5.75
C LEU A 125 2.69 -5.41 4.87
N ALA A 126 2.57 -4.59 3.83
CA ALA A 126 1.49 -4.69 2.83
C ALA A 126 1.43 -6.08 2.17
N VAL A 127 2.56 -6.52 1.62
CA VAL A 127 2.71 -7.85 0.99
C VAL A 127 2.40 -8.96 2.00
N ARG A 128 2.89 -8.84 3.24
CA ARG A 128 2.63 -9.82 4.31
C ARG A 128 1.14 -9.95 4.60
N GLY A 129 0.39 -8.86 4.66
CA GLY A 129 -1.06 -8.91 4.92
C GLY A 129 -1.79 -9.81 3.91
N VAL A 130 -1.46 -9.69 2.64
CA VAL A 130 -2.06 -10.53 1.59
C VAL A 130 -1.57 -11.99 1.68
N VAL A 131 -0.29 -12.21 1.95
CA VAL A 131 0.25 -13.58 2.13
C VAL A 131 -0.40 -14.29 3.33
N GLU A 132 -0.53 -13.60 4.46
CA GLU A 132 -1.16 -14.17 5.66
C GLU A 132 -2.65 -14.45 5.43
N LEU A 133 -3.36 -13.61 4.67
CA LEU A 133 -4.74 -13.91 4.28
C LEU A 133 -4.83 -15.24 3.50
N PHE A 134 -3.94 -15.46 2.52
CA PHE A 134 -3.92 -16.70 1.73
C PHE A 134 -3.48 -17.92 2.53
N ARG A 135 -2.66 -17.73 3.58
CA ARG A 135 -2.28 -18.81 4.50
C ARG A 135 -3.46 -19.33 5.32
N LEU A 136 -4.43 -18.49 5.65
CA LEU A 136 -5.61 -18.90 6.43
C LEU A 136 -6.41 -20.03 5.78
N PHE A 137 -6.34 -20.16 4.45
CA PHE A 137 -6.99 -21.24 3.69
C PHE A 137 -5.99 -22.07 2.84
N LYS A 138 -4.70 -22.04 3.21
CA LYS A 138 -3.63 -22.87 2.63
C LYS A 138 -3.45 -22.70 1.10
N GLN A 139 -3.51 -21.48 0.61
CA GLN A 139 -3.34 -21.13 -0.81
C GLN A 139 -2.24 -20.09 -1.03
N GLU A 140 -1.27 -19.98 -0.12
CA GLU A 140 -0.16 -19.04 -0.19
C GLU A 140 0.67 -19.17 -1.49
N ALA A 141 0.65 -20.33 -2.14
CA ALA A 141 1.30 -20.54 -3.43
C ALA A 141 0.73 -19.62 -4.54
N GLN A 142 -0.54 -19.23 -4.47
CA GLN A 142 -1.18 -18.36 -5.47
C GLN A 142 -0.62 -16.93 -5.46
N VAL A 143 -0.07 -16.48 -4.33
CA VAL A 143 0.47 -15.12 -4.15
C VAL A 143 1.98 -15.09 -4.10
N SER A 144 2.64 -16.25 -4.08
CA SER A 144 4.09 -16.35 -4.21
C SER A 144 4.53 -15.85 -5.58
N ARG A 145 5.53 -14.96 -5.59
CA ARG A 145 6.10 -14.26 -6.75
C ARG A 145 5.11 -13.38 -7.53
N GLN A 146 3.94 -13.09 -6.96
CA GLN A 146 2.99 -12.14 -7.52
C GLN A 146 3.27 -10.73 -7.00
N ILE A 147 3.08 -9.71 -7.84
CA ILE A 147 3.13 -8.31 -7.41
C ILE A 147 1.89 -8.03 -6.55
N LEU A 148 2.10 -7.60 -5.31
CA LEU A 148 1.05 -7.33 -4.32
C LEU A 148 1.05 -5.88 -3.81
N ALA A 149 2.10 -5.10 -4.05
CA ALA A 149 2.16 -3.70 -3.65
C ALA A 149 3.17 -2.91 -4.48
N PHE A 150 3.11 -1.58 -4.39
CA PHE A 150 4.02 -0.66 -5.07
C PHE A 150 4.55 0.39 -4.10
N SER A 151 5.78 0.85 -4.33
CA SER A 151 6.27 2.06 -3.66
C SER A 151 6.89 3.04 -4.63
N VAL A 152 6.86 4.31 -4.24
CA VAL A 152 7.47 5.41 -4.97
C VAL A 152 8.41 6.17 -4.06
N ILE A 153 9.56 6.52 -4.58
CA ILE A 153 10.46 7.48 -3.93
C ILE A 153 10.69 8.62 -4.91
N HIS A 154 10.53 9.86 -4.45
CA HIS A 154 10.79 11.02 -5.33
C HIS A 154 11.35 12.24 -4.63
N ASN A 155 12.00 13.08 -5.44
CA ASN A 155 12.34 14.47 -5.15
C ASN A 155 12.10 15.32 -6.41
N CYS A 156 12.68 16.53 -6.49
CA CYS A 156 12.48 17.36 -7.68
C CYS A 156 13.24 16.91 -8.94
N ILE A 157 14.14 15.93 -8.82
CA ILE A 157 15.03 15.46 -9.90
C ILE A 157 14.69 14.04 -10.30
N VAL A 158 14.42 13.15 -9.34
CA VAL A 158 14.29 11.71 -9.60
C VAL A 158 12.97 11.17 -9.06
N VAL A 159 12.36 10.25 -9.81
CA VAL A 159 11.25 9.39 -9.36
C VAL A 159 11.63 7.93 -9.57
N GLN A 160 11.57 7.12 -8.53
CA GLN A 160 11.78 5.68 -8.59
C GLN A 160 10.51 4.94 -8.20
N ILE A 161 10.13 3.96 -9.01
CA ILE A 161 8.93 3.15 -8.81
C ILE A 161 9.35 1.68 -8.63
N TYR A 162 8.81 1.05 -7.60
CA TYR A 162 9.10 -0.33 -7.23
C TYR A 162 7.80 -1.16 -7.18
N ALA A 163 7.86 -2.39 -7.69
CA ALA A 163 6.88 -3.43 -7.41
C ALA A 163 7.39 -4.31 -6.27
N HIS A 164 6.50 -4.73 -5.38
CA HIS A 164 6.81 -5.58 -4.23
C HIS A 164 6.06 -6.91 -4.29
N TYR A 165 6.76 -7.98 -3.95
CA TYR A 165 6.26 -9.35 -3.98
C TYR A 165 6.88 -10.19 -2.87
N ALA A 166 6.27 -11.34 -2.57
CA ALA A 166 6.80 -12.32 -1.64
C ALA A 166 7.29 -13.57 -2.35
N VAL A 167 8.27 -14.27 -1.79
CA VAL A 167 8.55 -15.68 -2.08
C VAL A 167 8.20 -16.49 -0.85
N VAL A 168 7.25 -17.41 -1.00
CA VAL A 168 6.77 -18.26 0.09
C VAL A 168 7.37 -19.65 -0.05
N GLN A 169 8.04 -20.12 1.01
CA GLN A 169 8.66 -21.44 1.12
C GLN A 169 8.24 -22.09 2.45
N GLY A 170 7.16 -22.87 2.40
CA GLY A 170 6.51 -23.41 3.60
C GLY A 170 6.12 -22.28 4.56
N LYS A 171 6.65 -22.32 5.79
CA LYS A 171 6.39 -21.29 6.81
C LYS A 171 7.17 -19.99 6.60
N THR A 172 8.23 -20.02 5.78
CA THR A 172 9.07 -18.84 5.57
C THR A 172 8.49 -17.96 4.46
N THR A 173 8.36 -16.67 4.72
CA THR A 173 8.02 -15.64 3.72
C THR A 173 9.18 -14.67 3.61
N MET A 174 9.69 -14.49 2.39
CA MET A 174 10.73 -13.51 2.08
C MET A 174 10.11 -12.40 1.23
N TYR A 175 10.45 -11.14 1.51
CA TYR A 175 9.90 -9.97 0.83
C TYR A 175 10.93 -9.38 -0.11
N PHE A 176 10.53 -9.13 -1.35
CA PHE A 176 11.40 -8.61 -2.40
C PHE A 176 10.75 -7.42 -3.08
N ARG A 177 11.60 -6.59 -3.68
CA ARG A 177 11.19 -5.51 -4.56
C ARG A 177 11.90 -5.61 -5.90
N HIS A 178 11.25 -5.11 -6.93
CA HIS A 178 11.80 -4.97 -8.27
C HIS A 178 11.64 -3.51 -8.73
N VAL A 179 12.70 -2.93 -9.25
CA VAL A 179 12.67 -1.58 -9.83
C VAL A 179 11.90 -1.65 -11.13
N ILE A 180 10.72 -1.02 -11.19
CA ILE A 180 9.94 -0.92 -12.43
C ILE A 180 10.59 0.12 -13.33
N ARG A 181 10.89 1.29 -12.77
CA ARG A 181 11.51 2.39 -13.51
C ARG A 181 12.11 3.43 -12.57
N SER A 182 13.16 4.08 -13.06
CA SER A 182 13.73 5.31 -12.50
C SER A 182 13.63 6.39 -13.57
N PHE A 183 13.09 7.55 -13.21
CA PHE A 183 12.93 8.69 -14.09
C PHE A 183 13.79 9.86 -13.61
N ASP A 184 14.48 10.50 -14.54
CA ASP A 184 15.05 11.83 -14.33
C ASP A 184 14.06 12.88 -14.85
N LEU A 185 13.50 13.67 -13.93
CA LEU A 185 12.60 14.79 -14.19
C LEU A 185 13.32 16.04 -14.68
N ALA A 186 14.62 16.19 -14.39
CA ALA A 186 15.41 17.33 -14.83
C ALA A 186 15.87 17.18 -16.29
N ALA A 187 16.20 15.95 -16.71
CA ALA A 187 16.79 15.69 -18.03
C ALA A 187 15.79 15.58 -19.19
N SER A 188 14.48 15.46 -18.92
CA SER A 188 13.51 14.93 -19.90
C SER A 188 12.27 15.79 -20.18
N GLY A 189 12.14 16.96 -19.55
CA GLY A 189 10.96 17.83 -19.71
C GLY A 189 9.64 17.19 -19.25
N ASP A 190 8.50 17.64 -19.79
CA ASP A 190 7.17 17.23 -19.31
C ASP A 190 6.79 15.77 -19.61
N LYS A 191 7.48 15.10 -20.55
CA LYS A 191 7.12 13.74 -20.99
C LYS A 191 7.23 12.69 -19.87
N ASN A 192 8.26 12.78 -19.03
CA ASN A 192 8.43 11.85 -17.92
C ASN A 192 7.43 12.10 -16.79
N ARG A 193 7.02 13.35 -16.56
CA ARG A 193 5.99 13.70 -15.56
C ARG A 193 4.66 13.02 -15.88
N TRP A 194 4.19 13.18 -17.11
CA TRP A 194 2.95 12.53 -17.57
C TRP A 194 3.05 11.01 -17.54
N THR A 195 4.23 10.44 -17.76
CA THR A 195 4.44 8.99 -17.71
C THR A 195 4.26 8.44 -16.30
N VAL A 196 4.83 9.10 -15.29
CA VAL A 196 4.69 8.69 -13.87
C VAL A 196 3.23 8.80 -13.44
N TYR A 197 2.59 9.93 -13.72
CA TYR A 197 1.18 10.14 -13.42
C TYR A 197 0.30 9.07 -14.05
N SER A 198 0.51 8.78 -15.34
CA SER A 198 -0.22 7.75 -16.07
C SER A 198 0.01 6.35 -15.49
N PHE A 199 1.23 6.07 -15.02
CA PHE A 199 1.50 4.81 -14.34
C PHE A 199 0.73 4.67 -13.03
N MET A 200 0.67 5.72 -12.20
CA MET A 200 -0.14 5.69 -10.97
C MET A 200 -1.63 5.58 -11.26
N ARG A 201 -2.12 6.27 -12.30
CA ARG A 201 -3.49 6.09 -12.79
C ARG A 201 -3.75 4.64 -13.18
N ASN A 202 -2.85 3.99 -13.91
CA ASN A 202 -2.99 2.58 -14.26
C ASN A 202 -2.98 1.65 -13.03
N ILE A 203 -2.27 1.99 -11.95
CA ILE A 203 -2.39 1.25 -10.69
C ILE A 203 -3.84 1.34 -10.19
N TYR A 204 -4.44 2.52 -10.15
CA TYR A 204 -5.80 2.69 -9.65
C TYR A 204 -6.87 2.15 -10.61
N ASP A 205 -6.71 2.33 -11.92
CA ASP A 205 -7.74 2.06 -12.92
C ASP A 205 -7.73 0.60 -13.40
N ILE A 206 -6.57 -0.08 -13.34
CA ILE A 206 -6.39 -1.43 -13.92
C ILE A 206 -5.97 -2.44 -12.84
N TRP A 207 -4.86 -2.18 -12.15
CA TRP A 207 -4.29 -3.18 -11.25
C TRP A 207 -5.06 -3.31 -9.93
N MET A 208 -5.47 -2.19 -9.35
CA MET A 208 -6.15 -2.13 -8.06
C MET A 208 -7.47 -2.91 -8.07
N PRO A 209 -8.37 -2.79 -9.08
CA PRO A 209 -9.59 -3.58 -9.13
C PRO A 209 -9.32 -5.10 -9.14
N MET A 210 -8.30 -5.55 -9.89
CA MET A 210 -7.90 -6.95 -9.91
C MET A 210 -7.36 -7.41 -8.55
N HIS A 211 -6.61 -6.54 -7.87
CA HIS A 211 -6.06 -6.82 -6.55
C HIS A 211 -7.16 -6.88 -5.48
N LEU A 212 -8.11 -5.94 -5.51
CA LEU A 212 -9.28 -5.94 -4.62
C LEU A 212 -10.10 -7.22 -4.82
N GLN A 213 -10.36 -7.63 -6.06
CA GLN A 213 -11.10 -8.85 -6.34
C GLN A 213 -10.36 -10.12 -5.86
N ARG A 214 -9.03 -10.13 -5.94
CA ARG A 214 -8.20 -11.21 -5.37
C ARG A 214 -8.39 -11.30 -3.86
N ILE A 215 -8.32 -10.16 -3.16
CA ILE A 215 -8.49 -10.10 -1.70
C ILE A 215 -9.91 -10.49 -1.32
N ARG A 216 -10.94 -9.93 -1.96
CA ARG A 216 -12.35 -10.26 -1.74
C ARG A 216 -12.60 -11.76 -1.88
N SER A 217 -12.16 -12.35 -2.99
CA SER A 217 -12.26 -13.79 -3.23
C SER A 217 -11.58 -14.60 -2.12
N ALA A 218 -10.41 -14.17 -1.65
CA ALA A 218 -9.68 -14.83 -0.57
C ALA A 218 -10.39 -14.71 0.79
N VAL A 219 -10.99 -13.54 1.09
CA VAL A 219 -11.84 -13.34 2.27
C VAL A 219 -13.05 -14.25 2.22
N ASP A 220 -13.67 -14.43 1.05
CA ASP A 220 -14.82 -15.32 0.88
C ASP A 220 -14.47 -16.80 1.14
N GLN A 221 -13.21 -17.21 1.02
CA GLN A 221 -12.73 -18.54 1.39
C GLN A 221 -12.54 -18.74 2.90
N LEU A 222 -12.48 -17.65 3.69
CA LEU A 222 -12.36 -17.78 5.13
C LEU A 222 -13.59 -18.49 5.70
N ARG A 223 -13.34 -19.37 6.67
CA ARG A 223 -14.44 -20.00 7.42
C ARG A 223 -15.19 -18.89 8.16
N SER A 224 -16.51 -18.88 8.05
CA SER A 224 -17.32 -17.97 8.85
C SER A 224 -17.02 -18.21 10.34
N PRO A 225 -16.97 -17.16 11.18
CA PRO A 225 -16.92 -17.34 12.62
C PRO A 225 -18.10 -18.25 12.99
N CYS A 226 -17.79 -19.42 13.57
CA CYS A 226 -18.84 -20.31 14.05
C CYS A 226 -19.66 -19.50 15.05
N ALA A 227 -20.96 -19.36 14.82
CA ALA A 227 -21.86 -18.81 15.82
C ALA A 227 -21.79 -19.74 17.04
N VAL A 228 -21.01 -19.32 18.04
CA VAL A 228 -21.09 -19.69 19.45
C VAL A 228 -21.40 -21.18 19.70
N MET A 229 -20.35 -21.99 19.92
CA MET A 229 -20.48 -23.07 20.90
C MET A 229 -20.11 -22.49 22.25
N THR A 230 -21.13 -22.04 22.98
CA THR A 230 -21.08 -21.89 24.44
C THR A 230 -20.76 -23.25 25.04
N TRP A 231 -19.67 -23.32 25.82
CA TRP A 231 -19.49 -24.30 26.88
C TRP A 231 -19.82 -23.62 28.21
#